data_AF-V5GC29-F1
#
_entry.id   AF-V5GC29-F1
#
_cell.length_a   1.000
_cell.length_b   1.000
_cell.length_c   1.000
_cell.angle_alpha   90.00
_cell.angle_beta   90.00
_cell.angle_gamma   90.00
#
_symmetry.space_group_name_H-M   'P 1'
#
loop_
_entity.id
_entity.type
_entity.pdbx_description
1 polymer ?
#
loop_
_entity_poly.entity_id
_entity_poly.type
_entity_poly.pdbx_seq_one_letter_code
_entity_poly.pdbx_strand_id
1 'polypeptide(L)'
;ANKMVDFQFPRYVSPAIDLFFLLWSSVKLNVLDEHFDNLVRFYHENFIKQLEELHCDTSPFTLERFLEELRLVADTEMMHILFFTIFIIFAKKKESGHNKMPHELEPEDVSEIGKERIIHFIKVCKRKGWL
;
A
#
# COMPACT_ATOMS: atom_id res chain seq x y z
N ALA A 1 -18.38 11.75 3.55
CA ALA A 1 -16.97 11.96 3.96
C ALA A 1 -16.35 10.60 4.25
N ASN A 2 -15.19 10.31 3.67
CA ASN A 2 -14.43 9.10 3.99
C ASN A 2 -13.79 9.27 5.38
N LYS A 3 -13.77 8.23 6.20
CA LYS A 3 -13.15 8.23 7.55
C LYS A 3 -12.19 7.05 7.66
N MET A 4 -10.99 7.29 8.18
CA MET A 4 -10.07 6.22 8.55
C MET A 4 -10.55 5.54 9.83
N VAL A 5 -10.42 4.22 9.90
CA VAL A 5 -10.82 3.37 11.03
C VAL A 5 -9.70 2.38 11.37
N ASP A 6 -9.85 1.61 12.45
CA ASP A 6 -8.95 0.51 12.84
C ASP A 6 -7.50 0.92 13.17
N PHE A 7 -7.33 1.84 14.11
CA PHE A 7 -6.03 2.29 14.64
C PHE A 7 -5.39 1.31 15.65
N GLN A 8 -5.48 0.01 15.41
CA GLN A 8 -4.99 -1.00 16.37
C GLN A 8 -3.46 -1.19 16.31
N PHE A 9 -2.80 -0.76 15.23
CA PHE A 9 -1.35 -0.90 15.04
C PHE A 9 -0.68 0.37 14.48
N PRO A 10 -0.83 1.55 15.13
CA PRO A 10 -0.16 2.76 14.68
C PRO A 10 1.34 2.64 14.94
N ARG A 11 2.16 3.05 13.97
CA ARG A 11 3.62 3.07 14.09
C ARG A 11 4.17 4.44 13.74
N TYR A 12 5.18 4.88 14.48
CA TYR A 12 5.95 6.08 14.16
C TYR A 12 7.07 5.73 13.17
N VAL A 13 6.75 5.75 11.89
CA VAL A 13 7.65 5.38 10.79
C VAL A 13 7.41 6.32 9.60
N SER A 14 8.16 6.16 8.51
CA SER A 14 7.97 6.97 7.29
C SER A 14 6.51 6.84 6.77
N PRO A 15 5.86 7.97 6.41
CA PRO A 15 4.53 7.96 5.79
C PRO A 15 4.49 7.28 4.41
N ALA A 16 5.66 7.06 3.79
CA ALA A 16 5.75 6.30 2.55
C ALA A 16 5.22 4.87 2.71
N ILE A 17 5.36 4.26 3.89
CA ILE A 17 4.84 2.92 4.22
C ILE A 17 3.31 2.89 4.06
N ASP A 18 2.62 3.81 4.72
CA ASP A 18 1.16 3.86 4.71
C ASP A 18 0.62 4.19 3.32
N LEU A 19 1.26 5.14 2.62
CA LEU A 19 0.88 5.49 1.26
C LEU A 19 1.07 4.30 0.31
N PHE A 20 2.24 3.65 0.35
CA PHE A 20 2.55 2.52 -0.53
C PHE A 20 1.55 1.39 -0.31
N PHE A 21 1.29 1.03 0.95
CA PHE A 21 0.30 0.03 1.30
C PHE A 21 -1.10 0.40 0.81
N LEU A 22 -1.57 1.63 1.04
CA LEU A 22 -2.89 2.09 0.60
C LEU A 22 -3.05 2.00 -0.92
N LEU A 23 -2.07 2.51 -1.66
CA LEU A 23 -2.08 2.51 -3.11
C LEU A 23 -2.19 1.08 -3.65
N TRP A 24 -1.30 0.18 -3.20
CA TRP A 24 -1.21 -1.17 -3.74
C TRP A 24 -2.27 -2.14 -3.21
N SER A 25 -2.87 -1.87 -2.06
CA SER A 25 -3.93 -2.71 -1.51
C SER A 25 -5.32 -2.34 -2.05
N SER A 26 -5.59 -1.05 -2.26
CA SER A 26 -6.95 -0.54 -2.37
C SER A 26 -7.26 0.19 -3.68
N VAL A 27 -6.26 0.79 -4.36
CA VAL A 27 -6.51 1.52 -5.60
C VAL A 27 -6.67 0.55 -6.77
N LYS A 28 -7.56 0.88 -7.72
CA LYS A 28 -7.76 0.10 -8.94
C LYS A 28 -6.47 0.04 -9.76
N LEU A 29 -6.15 -1.12 -10.32
CA LEU A 29 -4.87 -1.34 -11.02
C LEU A 29 -4.67 -0.40 -12.20
N ASN A 30 -5.72 -0.16 -13.00
CA ASN A 30 -5.65 0.77 -14.13
C ASN A 30 -5.36 2.21 -13.70
N VAL A 31 -5.88 2.64 -12.54
CA VAL A 31 -5.59 3.96 -11.97
C VAL A 31 -4.13 4.04 -11.50
N LEU A 32 -3.59 2.97 -10.90
CA LEU A 32 -2.18 2.93 -10.51
C LEU A 32 -1.27 3.00 -11.74
N ASP A 33 -1.58 2.25 -12.80
CA ASP A 33 -0.75 2.25 -14.01
C ASP A 33 -0.65 3.64 -14.65
N GLU A 34 -1.74 4.40 -14.65
CA GLU A 34 -1.80 5.72 -15.28
C GLU A 34 -1.38 6.86 -14.36
N HIS A 35 -1.62 6.73 -13.05
CA HIS A 35 -1.57 7.86 -12.13
C HIS A 35 -0.74 7.63 -10.86
N PHE A 36 0.00 6.52 -10.72
CA PHE A 36 0.80 6.25 -9.52
C PHE A 36 1.69 7.43 -9.12
N ASP A 37 2.51 7.95 -10.04
CA ASP A 37 3.44 9.03 -9.73
C ASP A 37 2.70 10.35 -9.38
N ASN A 38 1.51 10.57 -9.96
CA ASN A 38 0.67 11.74 -9.66
C ASN A 38 0.01 11.63 -8.28
N LEU A 39 -0.45 10.43 -7.90
CA LEU A 39 -1.01 10.18 -6.58
C LEU A 39 0.06 10.36 -5.50
N VAL A 40 1.29 9.92 -5.76
CA VAL A 40 2.45 10.12 -4.88
C VAL A 40 2.76 11.61 -4.70
N ARG A 41 2.87 12.36 -5.80
CA ARG A 41 3.10 13.81 -5.75
C ARG A 41 1.97 14.54 -5.02
N PHE A 42 0.73 14.21 -5.33
CA PHE A 42 -0.44 14.79 -4.68
C PHE A 42 -0.43 14.55 -3.16
N TYR A 43 -0.08 13.35 -2.72
CA TYR A 43 0.06 13.07 -1.29
C TYR A 43 1.16 13.92 -0.64
N HIS A 44 2.34 13.97 -1.26
CA HIS A 44 3.49 14.74 -0.76
C HIS A 44 3.18 16.24 -0.68
N GLU A 45 2.57 16.82 -1.70
CA GLU A 45 2.16 18.24 -1.71
C GLU A 45 1.20 18.56 -0.56
N ASN A 46 0.21 17.70 -0.30
CA ASN A 46 -0.70 17.89 0.82
C ASN A 46 0.00 17.68 2.18
N PHE A 47 0.91 16.71 2.27
CA PHE A 47 1.70 16.48 3.48
C PHE A 47 2.52 17.73 3.86
N ILE A 48 3.23 18.32 2.88
CA ILE A 48 3.99 19.56 3.09
C ILE A 48 3.08 20.70 3.49
N LYS A 49 1.97 20.91 2.78
CA LYS A 49 1.00 21.95 3.13
C LYS A 49 0.50 21.82 4.58
N GLN A 50 0.20 20.60 5.04
CA GLN A 50 -0.24 20.38 6.42
C GLN A 50 0.88 20.66 7.44
N LEU A 51 2.13 20.31 7.14
CA LEU A 51 3.27 20.66 8.00
C LEU A 51 3.48 22.18 8.09
N GLU A 52 3.33 22.91 6.98
CA GLU A 52 3.42 24.37 6.94
C GLU A 52 2.31 25.03 7.78
N GLU A 53 1.07 24.55 7.64
CA GLU A 53 -0.08 25.00 8.44
C GLU A 53 0.13 24.77 9.95
N LEU A 54 0.87 23.72 10.31
CA LEU A 54 1.26 23.39 11.68
C LEU A 54 2.58 24.05 12.12
N HIS A 55 3.15 24.94 11.31
CA HIS A 55 4.42 25.65 11.58
C HIS A 55 5.61 24.71 11.84
N CYS A 56 5.65 23.56 11.16
CA CYS A 56 6.76 22.61 11.20
C CYS A 56 7.82 22.95 10.15
N ASP A 57 9.08 22.55 10.40
CA ASP A 57 10.17 22.66 9.41
C ASP A 57 9.97 21.61 8.30
N THR A 58 9.75 22.08 7.08
CA THR A 58 9.53 21.22 5.90
C THR A 58 10.80 20.92 5.12
N SER A 59 11.92 21.59 5.43
CA SER A 59 13.19 21.41 4.72
C SER A 59 13.70 19.97 4.68
N PRO A 60 13.47 19.10 5.68
CA PRO A 60 13.92 17.71 5.61
C PRO A 60 13.07 16.83 4.68
N PHE A 61 11.85 17.24 4.35
CA PHE A 61 10.82 16.42 3.71
C PHE A 61 10.70 16.71 2.21
N THR A 62 11.81 16.69 1.48
CA THR A 62 11.81 16.93 0.04
C THR A 62 11.11 15.81 -0.73
N LEU A 63 10.57 16.11 -1.92
CA LEU A 63 9.92 15.11 -2.77
C LEU A 63 10.91 14.00 -3.15
N GLU A 64 12.15 14.37 -3.43
CA GLU A 64 13.22 13.44 -3.80
C GLU A 64 13.44 12.39 -2.70
N ARG A 65 13.56 12.84 -1.44
CA ARG A 65 13.69 11.93 -0.29
C ARG A 65 12.46 11.06 -0.11
N PHE A 66 11.27 11.62 -0.28
CA PHE A 66 10.03 10.85 -0.18
C PHE A 66 9.94 9.74 -1.25
N LEU A 67 10.40 10.02 -2.47
CA LEU A 67 10.49 9.02 -3.54
C LEU A 67 11.54 7.94 -3.25
N GLU A 68 12.67 8.31 -2.63
CA GLU A 68 13.67 7.35 -2.14
C GLU A 68 13.09 6.44 -1.04
N GLU A 69 12.36 7.01 -0.08
CA GLU A 69 11.66 6.25 0.95
C GLU A 69 10.64 5.28 0.34
N LEU A 70 9.80 5.73 -0.60
CA LEU A 70 8.86 4.86 -1.31
C LEU A 70 9.55 3.70 -2.02
N ARG A 71 10.73 3.93 -2.59
CA ARG A 71 11.52 2.86 -3.22
C ARG A 71 12.01 1.85 -2.19
N LEU A 72 12.55 2.31 -1.05
CA LEU A 72 13.03 1.41 0.02
C LEU A 72 11.89 0.60 0.64
N VAL A 73 10.72 1.23 0.77
CA VAL A 73 9.50 0.63 1.30
C VAL A 73 8.96 -0.45 0.38
N ALA A 74 9.14 -0.35 -0.94
CA ALA A 74 8.65 -1.35 -1.89
C ALA A 74 9.17 -2.76 -1.57
N ASP A 75 10.44 -2.88 -1.17
CA ASP A 75 11.06 -4.15 -0.82
C ASP A 75 10.48 -4.73 0.48
N THR A 76 10.29 -3.90 1.50
CA THR A 76 9.82 -4.33 2.82
C THR A 76 8.31 -4.57 2.86
N GLU A 77 7.52 -3.75 2.18
CA GLU A 77 6.05 -3.81 2.19
C GLU A 77 5.49 -4.86 1.23
N MET A 78 6.31 -5.41 0.32
CA MET A 78 5.85 -6.46 -0.59
C MET A 78 5.20 -7.61 0.17
N MET A 79 5.86 -8.16 1.19
CA MET A 79 5.33 -9.27 1.97
C MET A 79 4.05 -8.88 2.73
N HIS A 80 3.97 -7.64 3.21
CA HIS A 80 2.82 -7.10 3.90
C HIS A 80 1.60 -6.95 2.96
N ILE A 81 1.80 -6.42 1.75
CA ILE A 81 0.75 -6.29 0.72
C ILE A 81 0.27 -7.66 0.26
N LEU A 82 1.19 -8.60 0.02
CA LEU A 82 0.84 -9.98 -0.34
C LEU A 82 -0.03 -10.60 0.77
N PHE A 83 0.39 -10.47 2.02
CA PHE A 83 -0.36 -10.96 3.17
C PHE A 83 -1.78 -10.36 3.19
N PHE A 84 -1.92 -9.04 3.19
CA PHE A 84 -3.25 -8.41 3.28
C PHE A 84 -4.13 -8.71 2.08
N THR A 85 -3.55 -8.78 0.87
CA THR A 85 -4.30 -9.12 -0.34
C THR A 85 -4.85 -10.54 -0.27
N ILE A 86 -4.04 -11.50 0.19
CA ILE A 86 -4.38 -12.93 0.27
C ILE A 86 -5.34 -13.21 1.44
N PHE A 87 -5.02 -12.73 2.64
CA PHE A 87 -5.67 -13.17 3.88
C PHE A 87 -6.83 -12.27 4.33
N ILE A 88 -6.85 -10.99 3.92
CA ILE A 88 -7.75 -10.00 4.51
C ILE A 88 -8.69 -9.38 3.46
N ILE A 89 -8.14 -8.70 2.45
CA ILE A 89 -8.92 -7.84 1.55
C ILE A 89 -9.70 -8.66 0.52
N PHE A 90 -9.07 -9.67 -0.07
CA PHE A 90 -9.63 -10.48 -1.15
C PHE A 90 -9.77 -11.96 -0.78
N ALA A 91 -9.73 -12.26 0.51
CA ALA A 91 -10.01 -13.59 1.04
C ALA A 91 -11.46 -13.98 0.73
N LYS A 92 -11.66 -15.22 0.27
CA LYS A 92 -13.01 -15.75 0.09
C LYS A 92 -13.68 -15.95 1.45
N LYS A 93 -14.76 -15.22 1.71
CA LYS A 93 -15.58 -15.39 2.91
C LYS A 93 -16.22 -16.78 2.90
N LYS A 94 -16.00 -17.60 3.94
CA LYS A 94 -16.69 -18.88 4.12
C LYS A 94 -17.99 -18.72 4.89
N GLU A 95 -18.95 -19.60 4.62
CA GLU A 95 -20.24 -19.69 5.34
C GLU A 95 -20.08 -20.08 6.83
N SER A 96 -18.95 -20.69 7.22
CA SER A 96 -18.71 -21.28 8.55
C SER A 96 -17.98 -20.39 9.57
N GLY A 97 -17.94 -19.07 9.36
CA GLY A 97 -17.66 -18.07 10.41
C GLY A 97 -16.20 -17.85 10.84
N HIS A 98 -15.25 -18.75 10.54
CA HIS A 98 -13.83 -18.55 10.84
C HIS A 98 -13.00 -18.45 9.56
N ASN A 99 -12.19 -17.40 9.44
CA ASN A 99 -11.18 -17.28 8.39
C ASN A 99 -10.02 -18.24 8.70
N LYS A 100 -9.53 -18.92 7.67
CA LYS A 100 -8.34 -19.78 7.76
C LYS A 100 -7.11 -18.96 8.17
N MET A 101 -6.25 -19.56 8.98
CA MET A 101 -4.95 -19.00 9.31
C MET A 101 -4.01 -19.02 8.10
N PRO A 102 -2.94 -18.21 8.09
CA PRO A 102 -2.07 -18.11 6.92
C PRO A 102 -1.45 -19.42 6.43
N HIS A 103 -1.17 -20.33 7.36
CA HIS A 103 -0.57 -21.64 7.09
C HIS A 103 -1.59 -22.70 6.62
N GLU A 104 -2.89 -22.38 6.60
CA GLU A 104 -3.99 -23.28 6.22
C GLU A 104 -4.55 -22.95 4.82
N LEU A 105 -4.05 -21.88 4.19
CA LEU A 105 -4.53 -21.43 2.88
C LEU A 105 -3.92 -22.26 1.76
N GLU A 106 -4.79 -22.62 0.82
CA GLU A 106 -4.40 -23.14 -0.48
C GLU A 106 -4.56 -22.04 -1.55
N PRO A 107 -3.85 -22.11 -2.68
CA PRO A 107 -3.97 -21.12 -3.77
C PRO A 107 -5.41 -20.86 -4.26
N GLU A 108 -6.32 -21.81 -4.08
CA GLU A 108 -7.74 -21.71 -4.46
C GLU A 108 -8.56 -20.83 -3.53
N ASP A 109 -8.08 -20.57 -2.30
CA ASP A 109 -8.75 -19.73 -1.31
C ASP A 109 -8.64 -18.23 -1.63
N VAL A 110 -7.69 -17.84 -2.49
CA VAL A 110 -7.53 -16.46 -2.97
C VAL A 110 -8.51 -16.21 -4.11
N SER A 111 -9.23 -15.08 -4.07
CA SER A 111 -10.09 -14.69 -5.20
C SER A 111 -9.25 -14.36 -6.45
N GLU A 112 -9.84 -14.50 -7.63
CA GLU A 112 -9.16 -14.18 -8.90
C GLU A 112 -8.69 -12.73 -8.94
N ILE A 113 -9.47 -11.79 -8.39
CA ILE A 113 -9.07 -10.39 -8.25
C ILE A 113 -7.81 -10.25 -7.38
N GLY A 114 -7.72 -10.99 -6.27
CA GLY A 114 -6.52 -11.01 -5.43
C GLY A 114 -5.30 -11.51 -6.19
N LYS A 115 -5.43 -12.60 -6.95
CA LYS A 115 -4.36 -13.16 -7.78
C LYS A 115 -3.90 -12.17 -8.87
N GLU A 116 -4.84 -11.55 -9.57
CA GLU A 116 -4.56 -10.54 -10.60
C GLU A 116 -3.78 -9.36 -10.02
N ARG A 117 -4.17 -8.86 -8.85
CA ARG A 117 -3.47 -7.76 -8.16
C ARG A 117 -2.03 -8.14 -7.79
N ILE A 118 -1.83 -9.34 -7.24
CA ILE A 118 -0.49 -9.83 -6.88
C ILE A 118 0.41 -9.92 -8.11
N ILE A 119 -0.09 -10.53 -9.19
CA ILE A 119 0.65 -10.67 -10.45
C ILE A 119 0.98 -9.29 -11.02
N HIS A 120 0.03 -8.35 -10.98
CA HIS A 120 0.23 -6.99 -11.46
C HIS A 120 1.30 -6.25 -10.66
N PHE A 121 1.22 -6.32 -9.33
CA PHE A 121 2.17 -5.70 -8.42
C PHE A 121 3.60 -6.21 -8.67
N ILE A 122 3.79 -7.53 -8.71
CA ILE A 122 5.11 -8.14 -8.98
C ILE A 122 5.66 -7.67 -10.35
N LYS A 123 4.81 -7.63 -11.38
CA LYS A 123 5.21 -7.14 -12.70
C LYS A 123 5.64 -5.67 -12.66
N VAL A 124 4.95 -4.82 -11.89
CA VAL A 124 5.30 -3.41 -11.77
C VAL A 124 6.61 -3.23 -11.01
N CYS A 125 6.79 -3.92 -9.88
CA CYS A 125 8.02 -3.88 -9.10
C CYS A 125 9.23 -4.26 -9.97
N LYS A 126 9.13 -5.34 -10.75
CA LYS A 126 10.17 -5.74 -11.70
C LYS A 126 10.45 -4.68 -12.77
N ARG A 127 9.40 -4.06 -13.36
CA ARG A 127 9.57 -2.98 -14.35
C ARG A 127 10.24 -1.73 -13.77
N LYS A 128 9.93 -1.39 -12.52
CA LYS A 128 10.48 -0.22 -11.82
C LYS A 128 11.85 -0.49 -11.16
N GLY A 129 12.36 -1.72 -11.22
CA GLY A 129 13.63 -2.09 -10.59
C GLY A 129 13.57 -2.05 -9.05
N TRP A 130 12.40 -2.36 -8.51
CA TRP A 130 12.17 -2.60 -7.08
C TRP A 130 12.33 -4.09 -6.72
N LEU A 131 12.51 -4.96 -7.72
CA LEU A 131 12.78 -6.40 -7.59
C LEU A 131 13.78 -6.84 -8.67
#